data_AF-A0A414ZEZ0-F1
#
_entry.id   AF-A0A414ZEZ0-F1
#
_cell.length_a   1.000
_cell.length_b   1.000
_cell.length_c   1.000
_cell.angle_alpha   90.00
_cell.angle_beta   90.00
_cell.angle_gamma   90.00
#
_symmetry.space_group_name_H-M   'P 1'
#
loop_
_entity.id
_entity.type
_entity.pdbx_description
1 polymer ?
#
loop_
_entity_poly.entity_id
_entity_poly.type
_entity_poly.pdbx_seq_one_letter_code
_entity_poly.pdbx_strand_id
1 'polypeptide(L)'
;MRNIRTCESALLNTGGSTCQIDWGRVKGCIIVEKGQKLPAELTKETLEELCHADRPGRVYPIPSFVEYAKNGGEPQVNAVGYGPSQYNGMSAETETFTLPKFDETLNAKLLQAATKEWDVYFYDDKFLYGYNDGTDILAGMSMSTIYPTATPFSTSSSKSTMTVSFCHADIEDLLTHIDFVKLNFNIKNGLKGLTEVSLVSKEANKYKLIEKIGGYDLTPLHGGAIAKAADKVLNGATVATYADGILTIEPADGGGTVSLKAPSVLYENGIKYIEGVSA
;
A
#
# COMPACT_ATOMS: atom_id res chain seq x y z
N MET A 1 -12.42 -11.16 20.86
CA MET A 1 -11.24 -11.72 21.54
C MET A 1 -10.04 -11.55 20.62
N ARG A 2 -9.01 -10.83 21.07
CA ARG A 2 -7.71 -10.75 20.40
C ARG A 2 -7.18 -12.13 20.08
N ASN A 3 -6.59 -12.28 18.89
CA ASN A 3 -6.04 -13.56 18.45
C ASN A 3 -4.82 -13.93 19.32
N ILE A 4 -4.97 -14.95 20.17
CA ILE A 4 -3.94 -15.36 21.12
C ILE A 4 -2.92 -16.24 20.39
N ARG A 5 -1.68 -15.75 20.30
CA ARG A 5 -0.58 -16.47 19.66
C ARG A 5 -0.16 -17.73 20.45
N THR A 6 0.17 -18.79 19.73
CA THR A 6 0.84 -19.98 20.25
C THR A 6 2.25 -20.07 19.67
N CYS A 7 3.27 -20.13 20.53
CA CYS A 7 4.66 -20.29 20.13
C CYS A 7 4.99 -21.76 19.81
N GLU A 8 5.64 -22.01 18.67
CA GLU A 8 6.02 -23.37 18.22
C GLU A 8 7.29 -23.89 18.90
N SER A 9 8.14 -23.02 19.44
CA SER A 9 9.31 -23.40 20.24
C SER A 9 9.41 -22.54 21.49
N ALA A 10 9.39 -23.18 22.66
CA ALA A 10 9.50 -22.50 23.94
C ALA A 10 10.95 -22.47 24.42
N LEU A 11 11.63 -21.34 24.24
CA LEU A 11 12.85 -21.03 24.98
C LEU A 11 12.45 -20.19 26.22
N LEU A 12 12.83 -20.68 27.39
CA LEU A 12 12.70 -19.97 28.67
C LEU A 12 13.61 -18.74 28.62
N ASN A 13 13.01 -17.55 28.55
CA ASN A 13 13.74 -16.29 28.44
C ASN A 13 13.45 -15.44 29.68
N THR A 14 14.49 -14.93 30.35
CA THR A 14 14.39 -14.03 31.51
C THR A 14 13.91 -12.64 31.07
N GLY A 15 12.60 -12.48 30.89
CA GLY A 15 11.94 -11.20 30.60
C GLY A 15 11.66 -10.88 29.13
N GLY A 16 12.15 -11.69 28.19
CA GLY A 16 11.83 -11.57 26.76
C GLY A 16 10.67 -12.48 26.34
N SER A 17 9.90 -12.09 25.33
CA SER A 17 8.91 -13.00 24.74
C SER A 17 9.61 -14.24 24.15
N THR A 18 9.00 -15.40 24.33
CA THR A 18 9.40 -16.67 23.71
C THR A 18 9.32 -16.64 22.18
N CYS A 19 8.44 -15.81 21.62
CA CYS A 19 8.34 -15.51 20.19
C CYS A 19 8.74 -14.06 19.95
N GLN A 20 10.03 -13.79 19.86
CA GLN A 20 10.53 -12.46 19.52
C GLN A 20 10.25 -12.13 18.05
N ILE A 21 10.02 -10.84 17.79
CA ILE A 21 9.95 -10.31 16.43
C ILE A 21 11.37 -10.31 15.86
N ASP A 22 11.54 -10.91 14.68
CA ASP A 22 12.78 -10.76 13.91
C ASP A 22 12.61 -9.55 12.97
N TRP A 23 12.92 -8.37 13.49
CA TRP A 23 12.83 -7.11 12.73
C TRP A 23 13.70 -7.12 11.46
N GLY A 24 14.72 -7.99 11.39
CA GLY A 24 15.54 -8.17 10.19
C GLY A 24 14.81 -8.86 9.03
N ARG A 25 13.57 -9.32 9.24
CA ARG A 25 12.77 -10.02 8.22
C ARG A 25 11.65 -9.21 7.60
N VAL A 26 11.48 -7.94 7.98
CA VAL A 26 10.45 -7.09 7.38
C VAL A 26 10.65 -7.04 5.87
N LYS A 27 9.61 -7.38 5.10
CA LYS A 27 9.69 -7.53 3.64
C LYS A 27 8.89 -6.49 2.87
N GLY A 28 8.09 -5.69 3.54
CA GLY A 28 7.24 -4.68 2.92
C GLY A 28 6.24 -4.13 3.91
N CYS A 29 5.34 -3.29 3.41
CA CYS A 29 4.27 -2.71 4.20
C CYS A 29 2.94 -2.62 3.43
N ILE A 30 1.87 -2.38 4.19
CA ILE A 30 0.54 -2.03 3.74
C ILE A 30 0.23 -0.66 4.31
N ILE A 31 -0.02 0.31 3.45
CA ILE A 31 -0.48 1.65 3.85
C ILE A 31 -2.00 1.67 3.78
N VAL A 32 -2.65 2.26 4.78
CA VAL A 32 -4.10 2.45 4.84
C VAL A 32 -4.43 3.89 5.22
N GLU A 33 -5.59 4.39 4.80
CA GLU A 33 -6.02 5.72 5.22
C GLU A 33 -6.11 5.82 6.74
N LYS A 34 -5.79 7.01 7.27
CA LYS A 34 -5.73 7.25 8.72
C LYS A 34 -7.01 6.78 9.43
N GLY A 35 -6.85 5.98 10.47
CA GLY A 35 -7.92 5.40 11.27
C GLY A 35 -8.57 4.13 10.69
N GLN A 36 -8.18 3.70 9.48
CA GLN A 36 -8.68 2.45 8.91
C GLN A 36 -7.94 1.23 9.49
N LYS A 37 -8.70 0.16 9.73
CA LYS A 37 -8.15 -1.10 10.23
C LYS A 37 -8.27 -2.20 9.20
N LEU A 38 -7.28 -3.09 9.18
CA LEU A 38 -7.41 -4.34 8.46
C LEU A 38 -8.45 -5.23 9.16
N PRO A 39 -9.22 -6.03 8.40
CA PRO A 39 -10.13 -7.02 8.98
C PRO A 39 -9.40 -7.99 9.92
N ALA A 40 -10.09 -8.47 10.95
CA ALA A 40 -9.52 -9.40 11.92
C ALA A 40 -9.04 -10.71 11.29
N GLU A 41 -9.83 -11.23 10.35
CA GLU A 41 -9.50 -12.42 9.58
C GLU A 41 -8.96 -11.99 8.22
N LEU A 42 -7.65 -12.16 8.03
CA LEU A 42 -6.99 -11.89 6.76
C LEU A 42 -6.83 -13.19 5.99
N THR A 43 -7.27 -13.18 4.74
CA THR A 43 -6.94 -14.18 3.73
C THR A 43 -6.27 -13.52 2.53
N LYS A 44 -5.78 -14.34 1.59
CA LYS A 44 -5.25 -13.82 0.33
C LYS A 44 -6.34 -13.06 -0.44
N GLU A 45 -7.56 -13.59 -0.44
CA GLU A 45 -8.70 -13.06 -1.16
C GLU A 45 -9.16 -11.72 -0.55
N THR A 46 -9.25 -11.63 0.78
CA THR A 46 -9.63 -10.37 1.44
C THR A 46 -8.60 -9.27 1.19
N LEU A 47 -7.31 -9.59 1.17
CA LEU A 47 -6.26 -8.60 0.84
C LEU A 47 -6.35 -8.14 -0.61
N GLU A 48 -6.60 -9.06 -1.54
CA GLU A 48 -6.78 -8.69 -2.94
C GLU A 48 -8.01 -7.79 -3.12
N GLU A 49 -9.13 -8.12 -2.46
CA GLU A 49 -10.34 -7.29 -2.46
C GLU A 49 -10.07 -5.89 -1.88
N LEU A 50 -9.36 -5.80 -0.74
CA LEU A 50 -8.98 -4.52 -0.13
C LEU A 50 -8.08 -3.67 -1.04
N CYS A 51 -7.23 -4.25 -1.87
CA CYS A 51 -6.45 -3.49 -2.85
C CYS A 51 -7.34 -2.86 -3.94
N HIS A 52 -8.52 -3.42 -4.20
CA HIS A 52 -9.47 -2.94 -5.20
C HIS A 52 -10.66 -2.20 -4.58
N ALA A 53 -10.76 -2.14 -3.25
CA ALA A 53 -11.84 -1.46 -2.57
C ALA A 53 -11.88 0.04 -2.92
N ASP A 54 -13.03 0.67 -2.73
CA ASP A 54 -13.13 2.11 -2.84
C ASP A 54 -12.52 2.79 -1.61
N ARG A 55 -12.06 4.03 -1.80
CA ARG A 55 -11.58 4.85 -0.68
C ARG A 55 -12.76 5.16 0.26
N PRO A 56 -12.58 5.10 1.59
CA PRO A 56 -11.31 4.99 2.32
C PRO A 56 -10.81 3.57 2.61
N GLY A 57 -11.60 2.53 2.28
CA GLY A 57 -11.29 1.13 2.63
C GLY A 57 -10.16 0.49 1.83
N ARG A 58 -9.57 1.21 0.88
CA ARG A 58 -8.49 0.70 0.03
C ARG A 58 -7.17 0.61 0.78
N VAL A 59 -6.43 -0.47 0.53
CA VAL A 59 -5.07 -0.66 1.03
C VAL A 59 -4.03 -0.52 -0.09
N TYR A 60 -2.85 0.00 0.25
CA TYR A 60 -1.79 0.32 -0.69
C TYR A 60 -0.51 -0.43 -0.30
N PRO A 61 -0.20 -1.57 -0.94
CA PRO A 61 1.00 -2.34 -0.60
C PRO A 61 2.27 -1.75 -1.20
N ILE A 62 3.35 -1.72 -0.42
CA ILE A 62 4.71 -1.50 -0.91
C ILE A 62 5.52 -2.77 -0.67
N PRO A 63 5.82 -3.54 -1.73
CA PRO A 63 6.54 -4.79 -1.58
C PRO A 63 8.07 -4.60 -1.62
N SER A 64 8.76 -5.57 -1.02
CA SER A 64 10.19 -5.85 -1.20
C SER A 64 11.12 -4.77 -0.66
N PHE A 65 11.16 -4.61 0.66
CA PHE A 65 12.25 -3.88 1.30
C PHE A 65 13.56 -4.68 1.23
N VAL A 66 14.66 -3.97 1.01
CA VAL A 66 16.00 -4.55 0.86
C VAL A 66 16.92 -4.13 2.00
N GLU A 67 16.88 -2.85 2.36
CA GLU A 67 17.69 -2.28 3.42
C GLU A 67 16.83 -1.40 4.32
N TYR A 68 17.29 -1.23 5.54
CA TYR A 68 16.65 -0.41 6.56
C TYR A 68 17.67 0.60 7.11
N ALA A 69 17.23 1.83 7.26
CA ALA A 69 17.95 2.89 7.95
C ALA A 69 16.99 3.64 8.87
N LYS A 70 17.49 4.03 10.04
CA LYS A 70 16.77 4.84 11.02
C LYS A 70 17.42 6.21 11.13
N ASN A 71 16.61 7.24 11.31
CA ASN A 71 17.06 8.56 11.71
C ASN A 71 16.19 9.06 12.89
N GLY A 72 16.83 9.54 13.95
CA GLY A 72 16.14 10.00 15.16
C GLY A 72 15.66 8.84 16.05
N GLY A 73 14.67 9.08 16.91
CA GLY A 73 14.14 8.07 17.83
C GLY A 73 15.08 7.75 18.99
N GLU A 74 15.80 8.75 19.51
CA GLU A 74 16.65 8.66 20.69
C GLU A 74 16.02 9.34 21.90
N PRO A 75 16.23 8.81 23.12
CA PRO A 75 15.83 9.48 24.35
C PRO A 75 16.47 10.87 24.48
N GLN A 76 15.65 11.88 24.77
CA GLN A 76 16.10 13.20 25.15
C GLN A 76 16.21 13.30 26.66
N VAL A 77 17.36 13.73 27.16
CA VAL A 77 17.61 13.92 28.60
C VAL A 77 18.14 15.32 28.87
N ASN A 78 17.57 15.98 29.87
CA ASN A 78 17.97 17.33 30.27
C ASN A 78 18.15 17.40 31.79
N ALA A 79 19.10 18.22 32.26
CA ALA A 79 19.26 18.50 33.68
C ALA A 79 18.34 19.66 34.09
N VAL A 80 17.54 19.46 35.15
CA VAL A 80 16.73 20.52 35.77
C VAL A 80 17.47 21.04 36.99
N GLY A 81 18.13 22.19 36.86
CA GLY A 81 18.96 22.77 37.93
C GLY A 81 20.27 22.00 38.17
N TYR A 82 20.63 21.78 39.44
CA TYR A 82 21.82 21.01 39.83
C TYR A 82 21.54 19.50 40.01
N GLY A 83 20.35 19.03 39.62
CA GLY A 83 19.94 17.63 39.75
C GLY A 83 20.47 16.72 38.62
N PRO A 84 20.31 15.39 38.74
CA PRO A 84 20.63 14.45 37.68
C PRO A 84 19.75 14.68 36.45
N SER A 85 20.23 14.27 35.27
CA SER A 85 19.46 14.34 34.02
C SER A 85 18.16 13.54 34.13
N GLN A 86 17.07 14.13 33.66
CA GLN A 86 15.74 13.51 33.61
C GLN A 86 15.34 13.25 32.16
N TYR A 87 14.62 12.15 31.95
CA TYR A 87 14.01 11.80 30.66
C TYR A 87 12.92 12.82 30.29
N ASN A 88 12.94 13.29 29.05
CA ASN A 88 12.07 14.36 28.55
C ASN A 88 11.30 13.97 27.27
N GLY A 89 11.29 12.68 26.91
CA GLY A 89 10.65 12.17 25.69
C GLY A 89 11.66 11.63 24.66
N MET A 90 11.15 11.10 23.55
CA MET A 90 11.95 10.66 22.41
C MET A 90 12.00 11.73 21.30
N SER A 91 13.14 11.81 20.60
CA SER A 91 13.21 12.57 19.35
C SER A 91 12.33 11.92 18.28
N ALA A 92 11.84 12.71 17.31
CA ALA A 92 11.08 12.20 16.19
C ALA A 92 11.88 11.13 15.43
N GLU A 93 11.21 10.03 15.05
CA GLU A 93 11.83 8.92 14.33
C GLU A 93 11.33 8.85 12.89
N THR A 94 12.27 8.68 11.96
CA THR A 94 11.99 8.37 10.56
C THR A 94 12.67 7.06 10.18
N GLU A 95 11.86 6.07 9.82
CA GLU A 95 12.32 4.80 9.29
C GLU A 95 12.38 4.87 7.76
N THR A 96 13.49 4.48 7.17
CA THR A 96 13.70 4.52 5.73
C THR A 96 14.03 3.14 5.21
N PHE A 97 13.25 2.68 4.22
CA PHE A 97 13.46 1.40 3.56
C PHE A 97 13.87 1.57 2.11
N THR A 98 14.93 0.87 1.70
CA THR A 98 15.39 0.83 0.31
C THR A 98 14.59 -0.18 -0.50
N LEU A 99 14.12 0.22 -1.68
CA LEU A 99 13.45 -0.64 -2.67
C LEU A 99 14.47 -1.20 -3.68
N PRO A 100 14.22 -2.40 -4.26
CA PRO A 100 15.18 -3.07 -5.14
C PRO A 100 15.42 -2.33 -6.46
N LYS A 101 14.46 -1.50 -6.87
CA LYS A 101 14.50 -0.71 -8.10
C LYS A 101 13.75 0.59 -7.91
N PHE A 102 14.15 1.59 -8.67
CA PHE A 102 13.33 2.78 -8.87
C PHE A 102 12.10 2.42 -9.70
N ASP A 103 10.95 2.96 -9.28
CA ASP A 103 9.65 2.79 -9.95
C ASP A 103 8.99 4.17 -10.04
N GLU A 104 8.83 4.67 -11.27
CA GLU A 104 8.33 6.01 -11.55
C GLU A 104 6.90 6.19 -11.08
N THR A 105 6.08 5.15 -11.22
CA THR A 105 4.67 5.17 -10.86
C THR A 105 4.51 5.19 -9.35
N LEU A 106 5.22 4.32 -8.64
CA LEU A 106 5.22 4.31 -7.19
C LEU A 106 5.76 5.63 -6.61
N ASN A 107 6.84 6.17 -7.20
CA ASN A 107 7.39 7.46 -6.78
C ASN A 107 6.37 8.60 -6.92
N ALA A 108 5.70 8.70 -8.07
CA ALA A 108 4.66 9.72 -8.28
C ALA A 108 3.51 9.58 -7.26
N LYS A 109 3.09 8.35 -6.94
CA LYS A 109 2.02 8.10 -5.97
C LYS A 109 2.42 8.47 -4.54
N LEU A 110 3.63 8.12 -4.13
CA LEU A 110 4.13 8.48 -2.80
C LEU A 110 4.31 9.99 -2.65
N LEU A 111 4.74 10.69 -3.70
CA LEU A 111 4.78 12.17 -3.69
C LEU A 111 3.38 12.79 -3.53
N GLN A 112 2.35 12.21 -4.16
CA GLN A 112 0.96 12.65 -3.96
C GLN A 112 0.46 12.35 -2.54
N ALA A 113 0.98 11.30 -1.89
CA ALA A 113 0.61 10.87 -0.55
C ALA A 113 1.35 11.62 0.57
N ALA A 114 2.48 12.27 0.28
CA ALA A 114 3.38 12.89 1.26
C ALA A 114 2.77 14.03 2.09
N THR A 115 1.65 14.61 1.66
CA THR A 115 0.98 15.73 2.36
C THR A 115 -0.09 15.28 3.35
N LYS A 116 -0.23 13.96 3.57
CA LYS A 116 -1.29 13.38 4.40
C LYS A 116 -0.71 12.42 5.43
N GLU A 117 -1.46 12.25 6.52
CA GLU A 117 -1.23 11.22 7.52
C GLU A 117 -1.76 9.87 7.03
N TRP A 118 -1.11 8.81 7.48
CA TRP A 118 -1.42 7.43 7.10
C TRP A 118 -1.23 6.50 8.28
N ASP A 119 -1.89 5.34 8.25
CA ASP A 119 -1.54 4.24 9.14
C ASP A 119 -0.85 3.13 8.32
N VAL A 120 0.13 2.47 8.92
CA VAL A 120 0.98 1.50 8.22
C VAL A 120 1.07 0.19 8.99
N TYR A 121 0.98 -0.92 8.27
CA TYR A 121 1.30 -2.25 8.78
C TYR A 121 2.55 -2.75 8.08
N PHE A 122 3.57 -3.12 8.83
CA PHE A 122 4.71 -3.83 8.27
C PHE A 122 4.42 -5.33 8.24
N TYR A 123 5.06 -6.07 7.35
CA TYR A 123 4.90 -7.52 7.32
C TYR A 123 6.20 -8.25 6.97
N ASP A 124 6.26 -9.51 7.39
CA ASP A 124 7.22 -10.49 6.87
C ASP A 124 6.50 -11.69 6.23
N ASP A 125 7.16 -12.85 6.09
CA ASP A 125 6.54 -14.04 5.50
C ASP A 125 5.43 -14.66 6.36
N LYS A 126 5.42 -14.38 7.67
CA LYS A 126 4.61 -15.06 8.68
C LYS A 126 3.84 -14.10 9.58
N PHE A 127 4.22 -12.84 9.68
CA PHE A 127 3.67 -11.90 10.65
C PHE A 127 3.27 -10.60 9.99
N LEU A 128 2.18 -10.04 10.50
CA LEU A 128 1.75 -8.67 10.30
C LEU A 128 2.03 -7.90 11.58
N TYR A 129 2.69 -6.76 11.45
CA TYR A 129 3.08 -5.86 12.53
C TYR A 129 2.19 -4.62 12.52
N GLY A 130 1.78 -4.17 13.70
CA GLY A 130 0.91 -3.02 13.87
C GLY A 130 0.94 -2.49 15.30
N TYR A 131 -0.14 -1.84 15.68
CA TYR A 131 -0.30 -1.13 16.95
C TYR A 131 -1.46 -1.72 17.75
N ASN A 132 -1.25 -1.91 19.05
CA ASN A 132 -2.27 -2.34 19.99
C ASN A 132 -2.95 -1.13 20.63
N ASP A 133 -4.10 -0.75 20.09
CA ASP A 133 -4.94 0.34 20.61
C ASP A 133 -5.94 -0.10 21.69
N GLY A 134 -5.71 -1.28 22.29
CA GLY A 134 -6.59 -1.86 23.30
C GLY A 134 -7.83 -2.55 22.74
N THR A 135 -7.99 -2.61 21.41
CA THR A 135 -9.07 -3.38 20.77
C THR A 135 -8.63 -4.80 20.40
N ASP A 136 -9.59 -5.63 19.99
CA ASP A 136 -9.32 -7.00 19.52
C ASP A 136 -8.67 -7.06 18.13
N ILE A 137 -8.61 -5.94 17.40
CA ILE A 137 -8.14 -5.84 16.02
C ILE A 137 -6.86 -5.01 16.00
N LEU A 138 -5.81 -5.56 15.39
CA LEU A 138 -4.54 -4.87 15.19
C LEU A 138 -4.78 -3.56 14.41
N ALA A 139 -4.39 -2.44 15.00
CA ALA A 139 -4.42 -1.14 14.33
C ALA A 139 -3.12 -0.90 13.55
N GLY A 140 -3.12 0.06 12.64
CA GLY A 140 -1.91 0.43 11.91
C GLY A 140 -1.06 1.40 12.73
N MET A 141 0.24 1.40 12.46
CA MET A 141 1.19 2.32 13.07
C MET A 141 1.01 3.72 12.47
N SER A 142 0.82 4.72 13.32
CA SER A 142 0.50 6.08 12.90
C SER A 142 1.72 6.79 12.30
N MET A 143 1.60 7.20 11.03
CA MET A 143 2.58 8.01 10.31
C MET A 143 2.08 9.43 10.11
N SER A 144 2.91 10.40 10.45
CA SER A 144 2.68 11.82 10.13
C SER A 144 2.79 12.10 8.63
N THR A 145 3.72 11.41 7.96
CA THR A 145 3.91 11.47 6.51
C THR A 145 4.67 10.24 6.01
N ILE A 146 4.47 9.91 4.74
CA ILE A 146 5.21 8.90 4.00
C ILE A 146 5.66 9.53 2.69
N TYR A 147 6.96 9.53 2.42
CA TYR A 147 7.49 10.15 1.21
C TYR A 147 8.61 9.31 0.56
N PRO A 148 8.78 9.39 -0.77
CA PRO A 148 9.86 8.71 -1.44
C PRO A 148 11.11 9.61 -1.50
N THR A 149 12.29 9.00 -1.54
CA THR A 149 13.52 9.65 -2.00
C THR A 149 14.10 8.80 -3.13
N ALA A 150 14.32 9.39 -4.30
CA ALA A 150 14.75 8.65 -5.47
C ALA A 150 16.00 9.26 -6.10
N THR A 151 16.91 8.38 -6.52
CA THR A 151 17.99 8.69 -7.45
C THR A 151 17.67 7.97 -8.77
N PRO A 152 16.97 8.63 -9.71
CA PRO A 152 16.39 7.95 -10.88
C PRO A 152 17.45 7.45 -11.87
N PHE A 153 18.60 8.14 -11.96
CA PHE A 153 19.70 7.78 -12.86
C PHE A 153 20.86 7.17 -12.07
N SER A 154 21.45 6.10 -12.59
CA SER A 154 22.69 5.56 -12.04
C SER A 154 23.83 6.58 -12.18
N THR A 155 24.65 6.70 -11.15
CA THR A 155 25.93 7.39 -11.23
C THR A 155 27.04 6.39 -11.59
N SER A 156 28.26 6.87 -11.83
CA SER A 156 29.43 5.99 -12.03
C SER A 156 29.71 5.07 -10.83
N SER A 157 29.13 5.34 -9.67
CA SER A 157 29.41 4.63 -8.41
C SER A 157 28.18 3.99 -7.76
N SER A 158 26.97 4.23 -8.28
CA SER A 158 25.73 3.72 -7.66
C SER A 158 24.64 3.51 -8.69
N LYS A 159 23.84 2.46 -8.51
CA LYS A 159 22.67 2.19 -9.35
C LYS A 159 21.56 3.22 -9.06
N SER A 160 20.56 3.29 -9.94
CA SER A 160 19.31 3.99 -9.62
C SER A 160 18.68 3.36 -8.38
N THR A 161 18.27 4.18 -7.43
CA THR A 161 17.70 3.72 -6.16
C THR A 161 16.44 4.49 -5.82
N MET A 162 15.60 3.87 -4.99
CA MET A 162 14.44 4.50 -4.40
C MET A 162 14.35 4.04 -2.96
N THR A 163 14.08 4.96 -2.06
CA THR A 163 13.74 4.68 -0.67
C THR A 163 12.34 5.23 -0.37
N VAL A 164 11.70 4.65 0.63
CA VAL A 164 10.46 5.17 1.19
C VAL A 164 10.72 5.44 2.67
N SER A 165 10.43 6.67 3.08
CA SER A 165 10.59 7.14 4.46
C SER A 165 9.23 7.22 5.13
N PHE A 166 9.15 6.68 6.35
CA PHE A 166 7.99 6.62 7.21
C PHE A 166 8.29 7.46 8.45
N CYS A 167 7.60 8.59 8.60
CA CYS A 167 7.77 9.47 9.76
C CYS A 167 6.71 9.14 10.80
N HIS A 168 7.13 8.55 11.92
CA HIS A 168 6.22 8.17 13.00
C HIS A 168 5.55 9.41 13.62
N ALA A 169 4.26 9.31 13.92
CA ALA A 169 3.55 10.39 14.59
C ALA A 169 3.96 10.53 16.06
N ASP A 170 4.07 9.39 16.76
CA ASP A 170 4.61 9.29 18.11
C ASP A 170 5.34 7.96 18.24
N ILE A 171 6.67 8.02 18.31
CA ILE A 171 7.50 6.83 18.36
C ILE A 171 7.52 6.19 19.74
N GLU A 172 7.43 6.98 20.81
CA GLU A 172 7.46 6.46 22.18
C GLU A 172 6.19 5.64 22.44
N ASP A 173 5.05 6.17 22.01
CA ASP A 173 3.79 5.47 22.07
C ASP A 173 3.80 4.19 21.22
N LEU A 174 4.34 4.26 19.99
CA LEU A 174 4.46 3.07 19.15
C LEU A 174 5.32 1.98 19.78
N LEU A 175 6.51 2.31 20.28
CA LEU A 175 7.43 1.33 20.84
C LEU A 175 6.88 0.64 22.10
N THR A 176 6.00 1.31 22.83
CA THR A 176 5.35 0.77 24.04
C THR A 176 4.08 -0.04 23.73
N HIS A 177 3.46 0.15 22.56
CA HIS A 177 2.21 -0.50 22.16
C HIS A 177 2.33 -1.36 20.89
N ILE A 178 3.54 -1.68 20.45
CA ILE A 178 3.76 -2.50 19.27
C ILE A 178 3.18 -3.90 19.43
N ASP A 179 2.53 -4.39 18.38
CA ASP A 179 1.88 -5.70 18.40
C ASP A 179 1.91 -6.38 17.02
N PHE A 180 1.60 -7.67 16.99
CA PHE A 180 1.70 -8.48 15.78
C PHE A 180 0.80 -9.71 15.78
N VAL A 181 0.39 -10.10 14.57
CA VAL A 181 -0.47 -11.25 14.31
C VAL A 181 0.23 -12.22 13.37
N LYS A 182 0.12 -13.52 13.65
CA LYS A 182 0.63 -14.57 12.77
C LYS A 182 -0.35 -14.81 11.62
N LEU A 183 0.17 -14.82 10.40
CA LEU A 183 -0.54 -15.15 9.18
C LEU A 183 -0.31 -16.61 8.83
N ASN A 184 -1.36 -17.29 8.36
CA ASN A 184 -1.30 -18.69 7.93
C ASN A 184 -1.03 -18.83 6.42
N PHE A 185 -0.68 -17.73 5.74
CA PHE A 185 -0.45 -17.68 4.31
C PHE A 185 0.63 -16.64 4.00
N ASN A 186 1.22 -16.72 2.82
CA ASN A 186 2.16 -15.70 2.34
C ASN A 186 1.39 -14.46 1.88
N ILE A 187 1.49 -13.39 2.66
CA ILE A 187 0.76 -12.14 2.44
C ILE A 187 1.04 -11.50 1.07
N LYS A 188 2.24 -11.69 0.52
CA LYS A 188 2.64 -11.13 -0.78
C LYS A 188 1.75 -11.60 -1.94
N ASN A 189 1.10 -12.75 -1.80
CA ASN A 189 0.26 -13.31 -2.85
C ASN A 189 -1.08 -12.57 -3.02
N GLY A 190 -1.53 -11.82 -2.01
CA GLY A 190 -2.75 -11.01 -2.07
C GLY A 190 -2.49 -9.52 -2.28
N LEU A 191 -1.26 -9.06 -2.02
CA LEU A 191 -0.89 -7.65 -2.07
C LEU A 191 -0.40 -7.23 -3.46
N LYS A 192 -1.33 -6.79 -4.31
CA LYS A 192 -1.03 -6.12 -5.57
C LYS A 192 -1.79 -4.81 -5.67
N GLY A 193 -1.07 -3.70 -5.84
CA GLY A 193 -1.67 -2.38 -6.03
C GLY A 193 -2.32 -2.21 -7.41
N LEU A 194 -3.00 -1.08 -7.58
CA LEU A 194 -3.64 -0.70 -8.83
C LEU A 194 -2.74 0.19 -9.68
N THR A 195 -2.76 -0.01 -11.00
CA THR A 195 -2.13 0.87 -11.97
C THR A 195 -3.15 1.86 -12.52
N GLU A 196 -2.79 3.15 -12.58
CA GLU A 196 -3.68 4.17 -13.16
C GLU A 196 -3.69 4.09 -14.69
N VAL A 197 -4.90 4.03 -15.24
CA VAL A 197 -5.15 3.90 -16.68
C VAL A 197 -6.18 4.91 -17.16
N SER A 198 -6.08 5.33 -18.40
CA SER A 198 -7.05 6.20 -19.06
C SER A 198 -7.56 5.56 -20.34
N LEU A 199 -8.86 5.73 -20.61
CA LEU A 199 -9.44 5.43 -21.91
C LEU A 199 -9.10 6.56 -22.88
N VAL A 200 -8.16 6.31 -23.79
CA VAL A 200 -7.70 7.30 -24.77
C VAL A 200 -8.40 7.03 -26.09
N SER A 201 -9.19 8.02 -26.55
CA SER A 201 -9.80 7.98 -27.87
C SER A 201 -8.73 8.03 -28.96
N LYS A 202 -8.79 7.10 -29.92
CA LYS A 202 -7.98 7.12 -31.15
C LYS A 202 -8.77 7.66 -32.33
N GLU A 203 -10.03 7.27 -32.40
CA GLU A 203 -11.01 7.73 -33.37
C GLU A 203 -12.38 7.77 -32.67
N ALA A 204 -13.41 8.27 -33.35
CA ALA A 204 -14.77 8.25 -32.83
C ALA A 204 -15.14 6.83 -32.35
N ASN A 205 -15.58 6.72 -31.10
CA ASN A 205 -15.97 5.48 -30.43
C ASN A 205 -14.88 4.41 -30.29
N LYS A 206 -13.64 4.67 -30.72
CA LYS A 206 -12.51 3.72 -30.61
C LYS A 206 -11.53 4.18 -29.55
N TYR A 207 -11.30 3.31 -28.57
CA TYR A 207 -10.50 3.59 -27.40
C TYR A 207 -9.39 2.57 -27.23
N LYS A 208 -8.32 3.03 -26.58
CA LYS A 208 -7.30 2.18 -25.98
C LYS A 208 -7.20 2.46 -24.49
N LEU A 209 -6.95 1.42 -23.71
CA LEU A 209 -6.67 1.51 -22.29
C LEU A 209 -5.17 1.71 -22.10
N ILE A 210 -4.76 2.91 -21.72
CA ILE A 210 -3.36 3.33 -21.68
C ILE A 210 -2.95 3.64 -20.24
N GLU A 211 -1.80 3.13 -19.79
CA GLU A 211 -1.21 3.52 -18.50
C GLU A 211 -0.91 5.02 -18.48
N LYS A 212 -1.27 5.69 -17.37
CA LYS A 212 -1.09 7.14 -17.26
C LYS A 212 0.38 7.56 -17.33
N ILE A 213 1.27 6.75 -16.75
CA ILE A 213 2.71 6.92 -16.79
C ILE A 213 3.28 5.86 -17.75
N GLY A 214 4.20 6.24 -18.62
CA GLY A 214 4.83 5.32 -19.59
C GLY A 214 4.01 5.01 -20.84
N GLY A 215 2.68 5.16 -20.80
CA GLY A 215 1.83 5.05 -21.99
C GLY A 215 1.68 3.61 -22.51
N TYR A 216 1.89 2.61 -21.66
CA TYR A 216 1.76 1.20 -22.04
C TYR A 216 0.32 0.85 -22.39
N ASP A 217 0.14 0.08 -23.46
CA ASP A 217 -1.18 -0.34 -23.95
C ASP A 217 -1.64 -1.61 -23.22
N LEU A 218 -2.59 -1.43 -22.30
CA LEU A 218 -3.22 -2.48 -21.52
C LEU A 218 -4.52 -2.99 -22.15
N THR A 219 -4.92 -2.47 -23.31
CA THR A 219 -6.12 -2.93 -24.03
C THR A 219 -6.07 -4.44 -24.31
N PRO A 220 -4.93 -5.04 -24.71
CA PRO A 220 -4.86 -6.49 -24.92
C PRO A 220 -5.15 -7.33 -23.67
N LEU A 221 -4.85 -6.80 -22.49
CA LEU A 221 -5.03 -7.51 -21.22
C LEU A 221 -6.48 -7.41 -20.71
N HIS A 222 -7.10 -6.24 -20.81
CA HIS A 222 -8.40 -5.97 -20.19
C HIS A 222 -9.55 -5.79 -21.19
N GLY A 223 -9.26 -5.57 -22.47
CA GLY A 223 -10.26 -5.18 -23.47
C GLY A 223 -11.39 -6.19 -23.63
N GLY A 224 -11.06 -7.48 -23.66
CA GLY A 224 -12.07 -8.55 -23.74
C GLY A 224 -12.97 -8.62 -22.49
N ALA A 225 -12.41 -8.42 -21.30
CA ALA A 225 -13.16 -8.42 -20.05
C ALA A 225 -14.07 -7.18 -19.94
N ILE A 226 -13.56 -6.01 -20.34
CA ILE A 226 -14.33 -4.75 -20.38
C ILE A 226 -15.49 -4.87 -21.37
N ALA A 227 -15.24 -5.37 -22.58
CA ALA A 227 -16.28 -5.56 -23.60
C ALA A 227 -17.38 -6.51 -23.11
N LYS A 228 -17.01 -7.61 -22.43
CA LYS A 228 -17.96 -8.60 -21.91
C LYS A 228 -18.86 -8.04 -20.79
N ALA A 229 -18.39 -7.05 -20.02
CA ALA A 229 -19.09 -6.49 -18.87
C ALA A 229 -19.39 -4.99 -19.03
N ALA A 230 -19.51 -4.49 -20.27
CA ALA A 230 -19.56 -3.07 -20.60
C ALA A 230 -20.64 -2.30 -19.81
N ASP A 231 -21.84 -2.85 -19.70
CA ASP A 231 -22.97 -2.30 -18.94
C ASP A 231 -22.68 -2.12 -17.43
N LYS A 232 -21.79 -2.95 -16.90
CA LYS A 232 -21.42 -2.95 -15.49
C LYS A 232 -20.20 -2.10 -15.21
N VAL A 233 -19.24 -2.03 -16.12
CA VAL A 233 -17.89 -1.50 -15.85
C VAL A 233 -17.59 -0.16 -16.51
N LEU A 234 -18.46 0.31 -17.41
CA LEU A 234 -18.34 1.63 -18.03
C LEU A 234 -19.38 2.61 -17.49
N ASN A 235 -18.97 3.87 -17.38
CA ASN A 235 -19.87 5.02 -17.29
C ASN A 235 -20.07 5.59 -18.69
N GLY A 236 -21.27 6.09 -18.99
CA GLY A 236 -21.58 6.73 -20.27
C GLY A 236 -21.70 5.79 -21.47
N ALA A 237 -21.64 4.47 -21.25
CA ALA A 237 -21.81 3.45 -22.28
C ALA A 237 -22.34 2.14 -21.67
N THR A 238 -23.12 1.39 -22.44
CA THR A 238 -23.63 0.07 -22.05
C THR A 238 -23.20 -1.05 -22.98
N VAL A 239 -22.64 -0.70 -24.15
CA VAL A 239 -22.20 -1.65 -25.17
C VAL A 239 -20.77 -1.34 -25.55
N ALA A 240 -19.93 -2.38 -25.55
CA ALA A 240 -18.58 -2.29 -26.08
C ALA A 240 -18.18 -3.60 -26.75
N THR A 241 -17.33 -3.50 -27.77
CA THR A 241 -16.72 -4.64 -28.46
C THR A 241 -15.20 -4.52 -28.43
N TYR A 242 -14.53 -5.66 -28.44
CA TYR A 242 -13.07 -5.72 -28.48
C TYR A 242 -12.63 -6.59 -29.66
N ALA A 243 -11.94 -5.98 -30.61
CA ALA A 243 -11.37 -6.64 -31.78
C ALA A 243 -10.08 -5.93 -32.19
N ASP A 244 -9.10 -6.70 -32.69
CA ASP A 244 -7.84 -6.19 -33.24
C ASP A 244 -7.09 -5.21 -32.32
N GLY A 245 -7.16 -5.42 -30.99
CA GLY A 245 -6.49 -4.57 -30.02
C GLY A 245 -7.16 -3.21 -29.78
N ILE A 246 -8.42 -3.03 -30.22
CA ILE A 246 -9.18 -1.79 -30.08
C ILE A 246 -10.50 -2.07 -29.34
N LEU A 247 -10.82 -1.17 -28.41
CA LEU A 247 -12.08 -1.17 -27.67
C LEU A 247 -13.04 -0.20 -28.37
N THR A 248 -14.08 -0.73 -29.01
CA THR A 248 -15.12 0.09 -29.65
C THR A 248 -16.28 0.23 -28.69
N ILE A 249 -16.57 1.45 -28.23
CA ILE A 249 -17.57 1.73 -27.19
C ILE A 249 -18.70 2.54 -27.82
N GLU A 250 -19.93 2.08 -27.66
CA GLU A 250 -21.12 2.81 -28.09
C GLU A 250 -21.62 3.68 -26.93
N PRO A 251 -21.60 5.03 -27.07
CA PRO A 251 -22.10 5.92 -26.04
C PRO A 251 -23.60 5.69 -25.78
N ALA A 252 -24.03 5.82 -24.53
CA ALA A 252 -25.44 5.67 -24.17
C ALA A 252 -26.31 6.82 -24.73
N ASP A 253 -27.57 6.51 -25.01
CA ASP A 253 -28.58 7.48 -25.45
C ASP A 253 -28.76 8.58 -24.38
N GLY A 254 -28.34 9.81 -24.71
CA GLY A 254 -28.31 10.95 -23.78
C GLY A 254 -26.93 11.61 -23.64
N GLY A 255 -25.87 10.95 -24.13
CA GLY A 255 -24.51 11.45 -24.03
C GLY A 255 -23.92 11.32 -22.62
N GLY A 256 -22.60 11.24 -22.53
CA GLY A 256 -21.88 11.11 -21.27
C GLY A 256 -20.40 10.86 -21.50
N THR A 257 -19.55 11.22 -20.53
CA THR A 257 -18.12 10.97 -20.61
C THR A 257 -17.84 9.48 -20.36
N VAL A 258 -17.36 8.80 -21.40
CA VAL A 258 -16.93 7.40 -21.31
C VAL A 258 -15.75 7.30 -20.34
N SER A 259 -15.92 6.52 -19.29
CA SER A 259 -14.90 6.24 -18.27
C SER A 259 -15.12 4.88 -17.63
N LEU A 260 -14.09 4.33 -16.98
CA LEU A 260 -14.25 3.12 -16.17
C LEU A 260 -14.97 3.46 -14.85
N LYS A 261 -15.75 2.51 -14.35
CA LYS A 261 -16.26 2.56 -12.97
C LYS A 261 -15.16 2.33 -11.95
N ALA A 262 -15.53 2.49 -10.68
CA ALA A 262 -14.62 2.37 -9.56
C ALA A 262 -13.98 0.96 -9.48
N PRO A 263 -12.74 0.84 -8.95
CA PRO A 263 -12.02 -0.44 -8.96
C PRO A 263 -12.73 -1.60 -8.27
N SER A 264 -13.60 -1.32 -7.29
CA SER A 264 -14.43 -2.32 -6.62
C SER A 264 -15.36 -3.02 -7.61
N VAL A 265 -16.06 -2.23 -8.43
CA VAL A 265 -16.97 -2.71 -9.48
C VAL A 265 -16.20 -3.44 -10.59
N LEU A 266 -15.00 -2.96 -10.94
CA LEU A 266 -14.14 -3.65 -11.90
C LEU A 266 -13.76 -5.05 -11.37
N TYR A 267 -13.37 -5.13 -10.10
CA TYR A 267 -12.94 -6.36 -9.45
C TYR A 267 -14.03 -7.43 -9.43
N GLU A 268 -15.27 -7.05 -9.08
CA GLU A 268 -16.45 -7.93 -9.13
C GLU A 268 -16.70 -8.51 -10.52
N ASN A 269 -16.29 -7.81 -11.57
CA ASN A 269 -16.42 -8.21 -12.97
C ASN A 269 -15.15 -8.83 -13.55
N GLY A 270 -14.19 -9.22 -12.69
CA GLY A 270 -12.97 -9.92 -13.08
C GLY A 270 -11.88 -9.04 -13.71
N ILE A 271 -12.03 -7.73 -13.63
CA ILE A 271 -11.03 -6.76 -14.09
C ILE A 271 -10.24 -6.28 -12.87
N LYS A 272 -8.96 -6.66 -12.81
CA LYS A 272 -8.09 -6.45 -11.65
C LYS A 272 -6.90 -5.56 -11.97
N TYR A 273 -6.31 -4.97 -10.94
CA TYR A 273 -5.03 -4.26 -10.93
C TYR A 273 -5.01 -2.94 -11.70
N ILE A 274 -6.17 -2.39 -12.05
CA ILE A 274 -6.27 -1.10 -12.74
C ILE A 274 -7.26 -0.17 -12.04
N GLU A 275 -7.01 1.12 -12.17
CA GLU A 275 -7.94 2.18 -11.77
C GLU A 275 -8.10 3.19 -12.90
N GLY A 276 -9.34 3.45 -13.31
CA GLY A 276 -9.63 4.45 -14.31
C GLY A 276 -9.44 5.86 -13.76
N VAL A 277 -8.59 6.64 -14.42
CA VAL A 277 -8.43 8.08 -14.16
C VAL A 277 -8.77 8.87 -15.41
N SER A 278 -9.29 10.08 -15.22
CA SER A 278 -9.56 10.99 -16.32
C SER A 278 -8.31 11.23 -17.17
N ALA A 279 -8.50 11.17 -18.50
CA ALA A 279 -7.45 11.45 -19.47
C ALA A 279 -6.92 12.88 -19.29
#